data_AF-A0A957NSV3-F1
#
_entry.id   AF-A0A957NSV3-F1
#
_cell.length_a   1.000
_cell.length_b   1.000
_cell.length_c   1.000
_cell.angle_alpha   90.00
_cell.angle_beta   90.00
_cell.angle_gamma   90.00
#
_symmetry.space_group_name_H-M   'P 1'
#
loop_
_entity.id
_entity.type
_entity.pdbx_description
1 polymer ?
#
loop_
_entity_poly.entity_id
_entity_poly.type
_entity_poly.pdbx_seq_one_letter_code
_entity_poly.pdbx_strand_id
1 'polypeptide(L)'
;FWYEDPYRDGGKSHFAHRKLRQLIKTPLLMTEHVRSLEPHIDFVIADATDYVRGDVGYDGITGVIKLAHACEALGLDIEFHGPGPAQRQCMAAIRNTNYYEMGLIHPKADASHAPHLFLDYADDLNAIDAKGHVPIPQGPGLGAAINWDWVKKNQTGYVEYGG
;
A
#
# COMPACT_ATOMS: atom_id res chain seq x y z
N PHE A 1 -0.74 12.41 12.73
CA PHE A 1 -0.75 10.98 13.08
C PHE A 1 0.67 10.44 13.11
N TRP A 2 1.40 10.43 12.00
CA TRP A 2 2.81 10.04 11.94
C TRP A 2 3.64 10.98 11.06
N TYR A 3 4.97 10.78 11.05
CA TYR A 3 5.84 11.15 9.92
C TYR A 3 6.19 9.89 9.12
N GLU A 4 6.16 10.01 7.79
CA GLU A 4 6.38 8.90 6.86
C GLU A 4 7.68 9.11 6.10
N ASP A 5 8.53 8.08 6.06
CA ASP A 5 9.84 8.03 5.38
C ASP A 5 10.55 9.40 5.29
N PRO A 6 10.84 10.06 6.43
CA PRO A 6 11.19 11.49 6.48
C PRO A 6 12.58 11.82 5.94
N TYR A 7 13.35 10.81 5.54
CA TYR A 7 14.72 10.97 5.06
C TYR A 7 14.83 10.81 3.56
N ARG A 8 15.72 11.62 2.98
CA ARG A 8 15.96 11.66 1.52
C ARG A 8 16.47 10.33 0.95
N ASP A 9 17.09 9.48 1.76
CA ASP A 9 17.65 8.19 1.35
C ASP A 9 16.58 7.09 1.18
N GLY A 10 15.31 7.43 1.37
CA GLY A 10 14.21 6.49 1.30
C GLY A 10 14.06 5.65 2.57
N GLY A 11 14.51 6.18 3.71
CA GLY A 11 14.11 5.65 5.02
C GLY A 11 14.78 4.34 5.42
N LYS A 12 16.02 4.05 4.96
CA LYS A 12 16.63 2.72 5.09
C LYS A 12 17.53 2.53 6.32
N SER A 13 17.94 3.62 6.97
CA SER A 13 18.90 3.56 8.08
C SER A 13 18.22 3.31 9.42
N HIS A 14 18.25 2.07 9.92
CA HIS A 14 17.62 1.69 11.19
C HIS A 14 18.13 2.56 12.35
N PHE A 15 19.44 2.79 12.40
CA PHE A 15 20.07 3.64 13.41
C PHE A 15 19.50 5.06 13.38
N ALA A 16 19.41 5.65 12.19
CA ALA A 16 19.00 7.04 12.07
C ALA A 16 17.51 7.23 12.38
N HIS A 17 16.65 6.26 12.06
CA HIS A 17 15.22 6.30 12.44
C HIS A 17 14.99 5.99 13.92
N ARG A 18 15.73 5.03 14.49
CA ARG A 18 15.76 4.83 15.96
C ARG A 18 16.15 6.11 16.68
N LYS A 19 17.18 6.81 16.19
CA LYS A 19 17.60 8.10 16.75
C LYS A 19 16.52 9.17 16.62
N LEU A 20 15.88 9.29 15.46
CA LEU A 20 14.77 10.22 15.28
C LEU A 20 13.63 9.93 16.28
N ARG A 21 13.21 8.66 16.38
CA ARG A 21 12.18 8.20 17.31
C ARG A 21 12.50 8.52 18.77
N GLN A 22 13.77 8.43 19.19
CA GLN A 22 14.21 8.82 20.53
C GLN A 22 14.12 10.34 20.80
N LEU A 23 14.11 11.15 19.75
CA LEU A 23 14.13 12.63 19.84
C LEU A 23 12.75 13.25 19.72
N ILE A 24 11.77 12.55 19.13
CA ILE A 24 10.44 13.08 18.85
C ILE A 24 9.35 12.27 19.56
N LYS A 25 8.18 12.88 19.72
CA LYS A 25 6.97 12.20 20.23
C LYS A 25 6.04 11.73 19.12
N THR A 26 6.18 12.27 17.92
CA THR A 26 5.35 11.91 16.77
C THR A 26 5.76 10.53 16.28
N PRO A 27 4.82 9.58 16.12
CA PRO A 27 5.10 8.25 15.57
C PRO A 27 5.76 8.27 14.19
N LEU A 28 6.56 7.26 13.90
CA LEU A 28 7.13 7.01 12.57
C LEU A 28 6.43 5.87 11.85
N LEU A 29 6.05 6.11 10.60
CA LEU A 29 5.67 5.07 9.62
C LEU A 29 6.82 4.93 8.63
N MET A 30 7.52 3.80 8.72
CA MET A 30 8.71 3.55 7.91
C MET A 30 8.49 2.34 7.03
N THR A 31 9.45 2.06 6.16
CA THR A 31 9.66 0.80 5.42
C THR A 31 9.02 0.69 4.03
N GLU A 32 8.49 1.77 3.44
CA GLU A 32 7.94 1.75 2.07
C GLU A 32 8.96 1.24 1.03
N HIS A 33 10.25 1.51 1.28
CA HIS A 33 11.36 1.13 0.42
C HIS A 33 12.22 -0.01 0.95
N VAL A 34 11.76 -0.72 1.98
CA VAL A 34 12.35 -1.96 2.49
C VAL A 34 11.66 -3.14 1.79
N ARG A 35 12.36 -4.26 1.59
CA ARG A 35 11.84 -5.40 0.81
C ARG A 35 11.99 -6.69 1.59
N SER A 36 11.09 -7.63 1.33
CA SER A 36 11.04 -8.94 1.99
C SER A 36 10.68 -8.88 3.47
N LEU A 37 10.22 -9.99 4.03
CA LEU A 37 9.72 -10.05 5.41
C LEU A 37 10.79 -9.69 6.45
N GLU A 38 11.95 -10.33 6.37
CA GLU A 38 12.97 -10.27 7.41
C GLU A 38 13.53 -8.85 7.62
N PRO A 39 13.88 -8.08 6.56
CA PRO A 39 14.37 -6.71 6.74
C PRO A 39 13.32 -5.75 7.34
N HIS A 40 12.04 -5.94 7.06
CA HIS A 40 10.99 -5.14 7.71
C HIS A 40 10.94 -5.43 9.22
N ILE A 41 11.07 -6.70 9.60
CA ILE A 41 11.09 -7.10 11.01
C ILE A 41 12.38 -6.66 11.71
N ASP A 42 13.53 -6.64 11.02
CA ASP A 42 14.75 -6.05 11.56
C ASP A 42 14.60 -4.55 11.87
N PHE A 43 13.80 -3.82 11.07
CA PHE A 43 13.42 -2.42 11.34
C PHE A 43 12.63 -2.29 12.64
N VAL A 44 11.63 -3.16 12.81
CA VAL A 44 10.80 -3.21 14.02
C VAL A 44 11.64 -3.52 15.25
N ILE A 45 12.43 -4.59 15.22
CA ILE A 45 13.27 -5.03 16.35
C ILE A 45 14.30 -3.95 16.73
N ALA A 46 14.76 -3.16 15.76
CA ALA A 46 15.72 -2.08 15.99
C ALA A 46 15.12 -0.81 16.63
N ASP A 47 13.84 -0.79 17.03
CA ASP A 47 13.12 0.40 17.47
C ASP A 47 13.12 1.52 16.41
N ALA A 48 13.19 1.16 15.13
CA ALA A 48 13.35 2.13 14.04
C ALA A 48 12.01 2.59 13.46
N THR A 49 10.88 2.06 13.91
CA THR A 49 9.54 2.49 13.47
C THR A 49 8.49 2.26 14.55
N ASP A 50 7.37 2.99 14.47
CA ASP A 50 6.17 2.79 15.30
C ASP A 50 5.05 2.09 14.52
N TYR A 51 5.03 2.25 13.20
CA TYR A 51 4.14 1.59 12.25
C TYR A 51 4.94 0.98 11.11
N VAL A 52 4.47 -0.13 10.55
CA VAL A 52 5.11 -0.73 9.38
C VAL A 52 4.38 -0.32 8.11
N ARG A 53 5.13 0.01 7.06
CA ARG A 53 4.60 0.18 5.71
C ARG A 53 4.75 -1.14 4.97
N GLY A 54 3.66 -1.66 4.42
CA GLY A 54 3.72 -2.75 3.45
C GLY A 54 3.44 -2.24 2.05
N ASP A 55 3.99 -2.88 1.02
CA ASP A 55 3.67 -2.54 -0.37
C ASP A 55 3.27 -3.78 -1.16
N VAL A 56 2.01 -3.82 -1.60
CA VAL A 56 1.46 -4.94 -2.36
C VAL A 56 2.09 -5.02 -3.76
N GLY A 57 2.45 -3.88 -4.36
CA GLY A 57 3.12 -3.82 -5.66
C GLY A 57 4.56 -4.33 -5.63
N TYR A 58 5.28 -4.15 -4.51
CA TYR A 58 6.64 -4.66 -4.37
C TYR A 58 6.72 -6.07 -3.77
N ASP A 59 5.94 -6.37 -2.74
CA ASP A 59 6.05 -7.63 -1.99
C ASP A 59 4.96 -8.66 -2.35
N GLY A 60 3.95 -8.24 -3.13
CA GLY A 60 2.80 -9.07 -3.49
C GLY A 60 1.88 -9.37 -2.30
N ILE A 61 0.69 -9.90 -2.58
CA ILE A 61 -0.32 -10.26 -1.56
C ILE A 61 0.27 -11.22 -0.52
N THR A 62 0.97 -12.27 -0.96
CA THR A 62 1.58 -13.25 -0.05
C THR A 62 2.62 -12.62 0.87
N GLY A 63 3.43 -11.69 0.36
CA GLY A 63 4.46 -11.01 1.14
C GLY A 63 3.83 -10.13 2.21
N VAL A 64 2.87 -9.29 1.82
CA VAL A 64 2.23 -8.36 2.77
C VAL A 64 1.37 -9.07 3.82
N ILE A 65 0.75 -10.21 3.50
CA ILE A 65 -0.02 -10.98 4.48
C ILE A 65 0.92 -11.58 5.55
N LYS A 66 2.08 -12.11 5.15
CA LYS A 66 3.09 -12.58 6.10
C LYS A 66 3.63 -11.45 6.97
N LEU A 67 3.88 -10.30 6.35
CA LEU A 67 4.36 -9.11 7.06
C LEU A 67 3.33 -8.62 8.07
N ALA A 68 2.07 -8.50 7.68
CA ALA A 68 0.99 -8.08 8.56
C ALA A 68 0.86 -8.97 9.81
N HIS A 69 0.91 -10.29 9.64
CA HIS A 69 0.87 -11.24 10.77
C HIS A 69 2.11 -11.12 11.67
N ALA A 70 3.29 -10.84 11.11
CA ALA A 70 4.50 -10.65 11.90
C ALA A 70 4.46 -9.34 12.70
N CYS A 71 3.94 -8.25 12.10
CA CYS A 71 3.67 -7.00 12.80
C CYS A 71 2.65 -7.20 13.93
N GLU A 72 1.56 -7.91 13.65
CA GLU A 72 0.52 -8.22 14.63
C GLU A 72 1.08 -8.99 15.82
N ALA A 73 1.95 -9.98 15.58
CA ALA A 73 2.62 -10.76 16.63
C ALA A 73 3.53 -9.90 17.52
N LEU A 74 4.05 -8.80 16.99
CA LEU A 74 4.87 -7.82 17.72
C LEU A 74 4.03 -6.68 18.32
N GLY A 75 2.71 -6.71 18.15
CA GLY A 75 1.80 -5.69 18.66
C GLY A 75 1.84 -4.37 17.88
N LEU A 76 2.23 -4.42 16.60
CA LEU A 76 2.29 -3.26 15.71
C LEU A 76 1.23 -3.32 14.61
N ASP A 77 0.78 -2.14 14.21
CA ASP A 77 -0.06 -1.95 13.03
C ASP A 77 0.78 -1.77 11.77
N ILE A 78 0.17 -2.10 10.63
CA ILE A 78 0.74 -1.99 9.29
C ILE A 78 -0.21 -1.19 8.39
N GLU A 79 0.33 -0.32 7.53
CA GLU A 79 -0.45 0.44 6.54
C GLU A 79 0.09 0.19 5.13
N PHE A 80 -0.79 -0.03 4.15
CA PHE A 80 -0.38 -0.35 2.78
C PHE A 80 -0.19 0.86 1.89
N HIS A 81 0.90 0.85 1.13
CA HIS A 81 1.23 1.89 0.18
C HIS A 81 0.39 1.77 -1.10
N GLY A 82 -0.09 2.94 -1.52
CA GLY A 82 -0.86 3.19 -2.72
C GLY A 82 -2.27 2.62 -2.66
N PRO A 83 -3.14 3.13 -3.53
CA PRO A 83 -4.43 2.49 -3.74
C PRO A 83 -4.31 1.34 -4.76
N GLY A 84 -5.32 0.47 -4.76
CA GLY A 84 -5.50 -0.53 -5.78
C GLY A 84 -6.44 -1.65 -5.36
N PRO A 85 -6.96 -2.44 -6.31
CA PRO A 85 -7.86 -3.55 -5.99
C PRO A 85 -7.22 -4.54 -5.01
N ALA A 86 -5.91 -4.81 -5.16
CA ALA A 86 -5.18 -5.72 -4.28
C ALA A 86 -5.03 -5.15 -2.87
N GLN A 87 -4.69 -3.86 -2.74
CA GLN A 87 -4.59 -3.18 -1.46
C GLN A 87 -5.92 -3.16 -0.72
N ARG A 88 -7.05 -2.92 -1.41
CA ARG A 88 -8.39 -3.00 -0.79
C ARG A 88 -8.68 -4.40 -0.23
N GLN A 89 -8.40 -5.45 -1.00
CA GLN A 89 -8.61 -6.83 -0.53
C GLN A 89 -7.69 -7.15 0.66
N CYS A 90 -6.42 -6.73 0.62
CA CYS A 90 -5.48 -6.92 1.74
C CYS A 90 -5.95 -6.20 3.01
N MET A 91 -6.33 -4.92 2.90
CA MET A 91 -6.91 -4.13 4.00
C MET A 91 -8.15 -4.81 4.60
N ALA A 92 -9.07 -5.29 3.75
CA ALA A 92 -10.29 -5.94 4.20
C ALA A 92 -10.03 -7.25 4.97
N ALA A 93 -8.90 -7.92 4.70
CA ALA A 93 -8.53 -9.19 5.32
C ALA A 93 -7.64 -9.04 6.57
N ILE A 94 -7.07 -7.85 6.82
CA ILE A 94 -6.04 -7.63 7.83
C ILE A 94 -6.53 -6.67 8.90
N ARG A 95 -6.61 -7.16 10.14
CA ARG A 95 -7.21 -6.41 11.26
C ARG A 95 -6.35 -5.28 11.82
N ASN A 96 -5.04 -5.34 11.65
CA ASN A 96 -4.08 -4.35 12.16
C ASN A 96 -3.69 -3.33 11.08
N THR A 97 -4.66 -2.95 10.24
CA THR A 97 -4.58 -1.83 9.29
C THR A 97 -5.66 -0.82 9.67
N ASN A 98 -5.36 0.48 9.55
CA ASN A 98 -6.26 1.53 10.03
C ASN A 98 -6.78 2.43 8.91
N TYR A 99 -5.97 2.71 7.88
CA TYR A 99 -6.29 3.70 6.85
C TYR A 99 -5.94 3.20 5.45
N TYR A 100 -6.88 3.35 4.52
CA TYR A 100 -6.61 3.13 3.11
C TYR A 100 -5.99 4.39 2.50
N GLU A 101 -4.82 4.26 1.88
CA GLU A 101 -4.19 5.38 1.19
C GLU A 101 -4.88 5.66 -0.15
N MET A 102 -5.76 6.67 -0.15
CA MET A 102 -6.34 7.22 -1.38
C MET A 102 -5.41 8.28 -1.97
N GLY A 103 -4.66 7.93 -3.01
CA GLY A 103 -3.69 8.84 -3.61
C GLY A 103 -3.14 8.41 -4.98
N LEU A 104 -2.36 9.24 -5.66
CA LEU A 104 -2.10 10.63 -5.33
C LEU A 104 -3.26 11.52 -5.81
N ILE A 105 -3.58 12.55 -5.02
CA ILE A 105 -4.63 13.53 -5.34
C ILE A 105 -4.02 14.90 -5.61
N HIS A 106 -4.50 15.59 -6.65
CA HIS A 106 -4.06 16.96 -6.94
C HIS A 106 -5.20 17.77 -7.60
N PRO A 107 -5.45 19.03 -7.19
CA PRO A 107 -6.57 19.80 -7.73
C PRO A 107 -6.41 20.22 -9.20
N LYS A 108 -5.21 20.05 -9.77
CA LYS A 108 -4.89 20.44 -11.16
C LYS A 108 -4.30 19.30 -11.99
N ALA A 109 -4.35 18.07 -11.48
CA ALA A 109 -3.88 16.91 -12.21
C ALA A 109 -4.81 15.74 -11.90
N ASP A 110 -5.10 14.95 -12.92
CA ASP A 110 -5.85 13.72 -12.73
C ASP A 110 -5.04 12.77 -11.83
N ALA A 111 -5.75 11.82 -11.23
CA ALA A 111 -5.11 10.82 -10.40
C ALA A 111 -4.10 10.00 -11.21
N SER A 112 -3.04 9.53 -10.55
CA SER A 112 -1.92 8.85 -11.22
C SER A 112 -2.25 7.43 -11.72
N HIS A 113 -3.35 6.84 -11.27
CA HIS A 113 -3.78 5.51 -11.70
C HIS A 113 -4.56 5.57 -13.04
N ALA A 114 -4.56 4.47 -13.79
CA ALA A 114 -5.25 4.40 -15.08
C ALA A 114 -6.78 4.38 -14.90
N PRO A 115 -7.51 5.49 -15.19
CA PRO A 115 -8.91 5.65 -14.76
C PRO A 115 -9.90 4.75 -15.51
N HIS A 116 -9.45 4.08 -16.57
CA HIS A 116 -10.30 3.26 -17.44
C HIS A 116 -9.83 1.81 -17.55
N LEU A 117 -8.82 1.42 -16.77
CA LEU A 117 -8.31 0.04 -16.79
C LEU A 117 -9.35 -0.96 -16.27
N PHE A 118 -10.25 -0.52 -15.38
CA PHE A 118 -11.28 -1.34 -14.77
C PHE A 118 -12.68 -0.77 -15.09
N LEU A 119 -13.70 -1.65 -15.19
CA LEU A 119 -15.05 -1.25 -15.64
C LEU A 119 -15.87 -0.53 -14.57
N ASP A 120 -15.83 -1.00 -13.32
CA ASP A 120 -16.67 -0.50 -12.20
C ASP A 120 -15.82 -0.26 -10.94
N TYR A 121 -14.68 0.40 -11.12
CA TYR A 121 -13.69 0.61 -10.07
C TYR A 121 -13.00 1.96 -10.23
N ALA A 122 -12.82 2.68 -9.13
CA ALA A 122 -12.14 3.97 -9.09
C ALA A 122 -11.32 4.09 -7.80
N ASP A 123 -10.15 4.74 -7.87
CA ASP A 123 -9.27 5.05 -6.74
C ASP A 123 -9.00 6.55 -6.64
N ASP A 124 -10.06 7.33 -6.84
CA ASP A 124 -10.07 8.78 -6.67
C ASP A 124 -11.07 9.20 -5.58
N LEU A 125 -11.19 10.52 -5.36
CA LEU A 125 -12.08 11.06 -4.33
C LEU A 125 -13.56 10.74 -4.55
N ASN A 126 -13.99 10.36 -5.75
CA ASN A 126 -15.36 9.93 -6.04
C ASN A 126 -15.65 8.50 -5.54
N ALA A 127 -14.61 7.74 -5.16
CA ALA A 127 -14.77 6.40 -4.60
C ALA A 127 -15.01 6.40 -3.08
N ILE A 128 -15.05 7.58 -2.44
CA ILE A 128 -15.21 7.73 -1.00
C ILE A 128 -16.69 8.03 -0.68
N ASP A 129 -17.28 7.27 0.25
CA ASP A 129 -18.65 7.51 0.69
C ASP A 129 -18.78 8.74 1.62
N ALA A 130 -20.01 9.12 1.95
CA ALA A 130 -20.29 10.26 2.83
C ALA A 130 -19.74 10.13 4.27
N LYS A 131 -19.26 8.94 4.66
CA LYS A 131 -18.64 8.66 5.96
C LYS A 131 -17.13 8.54 5.89
N GLY A 132 -16.52 8.73 4.71
CA GLY A 132 -15.07 8.60 4.53
C GLY A 132 -14.60 7.17 4.28
N HIS A 133 -15.49 6.21 3.99
CA HIS A 133 -15.11 4.84 3.71
C HIS A 133 -14.97 4.57 2.21
N VAL A 134 -14.12 3.61 1.91
CA VAL A 134 -13.87 3.14 0.54
C VAL A 134 -14.44 1.73 0.40
N PRO A 135 -15.34 1.47 -0.56
CA PRO A 135 -15.98 0.17 -0.70
C PRO A 135 -15.00 -0.89 -1.21
N ILE A 136 -15.13 -2.11 -0.70
CA ILE A 136 -14.35 -3.27 -1.15
C ILE A 136 -15.07 -3.93 -2.33
N PRO A 137 -14.41 -4.17 -3.46
CA PRO A 137 -15.01 -4.90 -4.58
C PRO A 137 -15.44 -6.33 -4.19
N GLN A 138 -16.64 -6.75 -4.60
CA GLN A 138 -17.26 -8.02 -4.18
C GLN A 138 -17.18 -9.14 -5.24
N GLY A 139 -16.62 -8.85 -6.42
CA GLY A 139 -16.43 -9.84 -7.47
C GLY A 139 -15.33 -10.87 -7.15
N PRO A 140 -15.19 -11.94 -7.95
CA PRO A 140 -14.12 -12.93 -7.76
C PRO A 140 -12.72 -12.32 -7.96
N GLY A 141 -11.72 -12.94 -7.34
CA GLY A 141 -10.33 -12.48 -7.40
C GLY A 141 -10.16 -11.16 -6.66
N LEU A 142 -9.60 -10.14 -7.33
CA LEU A 142 -9.49 -8.79 -6.77
C LEU A 142 -10.80 -8.00 -6.83
N GLY A 143 -11.82 -8.55 -7.50
CA GLY A 143 -13.15 -7.95 -7.64
C GLY A 143 -13.24 -6.74 -8.58
N ALA A 144 -12.14 -6.38 -9.27
CA ALA A 144 -12.10 -5.33 -10.28
C ALA A 144 -11.98 -5.95 -11.69
N ALA A 145 -13.05 -5.88 -12.48
CA ALA A 145 -13.07 -6.41 -13.84
C ALA A 145 -12.26 -5.52 -14.79
N ILE A 146 -11.33 -6.12 -15.54
CA ILE A 146 -10.50 -5.42 -16.51
C ILE A 146 -11.36 -4.98 -17.70
N ASN A 147 -11.21 -3.72 -18.10
CA ASN A 147 -11.75 -3.18 -19.33
C ASN A 147 -10.87 -3.59 -20.52
N TRP A 148 -11.13 -4.78 -21.07
CA TRP A 148 -10.35 -5.32 -22.18
C TRP A 148 -10.44 -4.49 -23.47
N ASP A 149 -11.54 -3.77 -23.68
CA ASP A 149 -11.67 -2.89 -24.85
C ASP A 149 -10.72 -1.69 -24.72
N TRP A 150 -10.60 -1.11 -23.53
CA TRP A 150 -9.61 -0.07 -23.25
C TRP A 150 -8.18 -0.61 -23.39
N VAL A 151 -7.89 -1.80 -22.85
CA VAL A 151 -6.56 -2.44 -22.99
C VAL A 151 -6.19 -2.63 -24.46
N LYS A 152 -7.09 -3.22 -25.27
CA LYS A 152 -6.85 -3.44 -26.71
C LYS A 152 -6.67 -2.13 -27.47
N LYS A 153 -7.46 -1.11 -27.16
CA LYS A 153 -7.38 0.20 -27.82
C LYS A 153 -6.05 0.92 -27.53
N ASN A 154 -5.47 0.70 -26.35
CA ASN A 154 -4.22 1.35 -25.92
C ASN A 154 -3.02 0.40 -25.97
N GLN A 155 -3.14 -0.73 -26.67
CA GLN A 155 -2.10 -1.74 -26.74
C GLN A 155 -0.88 -1.21 -27.51
N THR A 156 0.28 -1.20 -26.85
CA THR A 156 1.57 -0.81 -27.45
C THR A 156 2.45 -2.01 -27.78
N GLY A 157 2.09 -3.21 -27.33
CA GLY A 157 2.79 -4.46 -27.59
C GLY A 157 1.94 -5.69 -27.26
N TYR A 158 2.24 -6.82 -27.91
CA TYR A 158 1.59 -8.11 -27.69
C TYR A 158 2.59 -9.23 -27.91
N VAL A 159 2.63 -10.20 -26.98
CA VAL A 159 3.36 -11.45 -27.16
C VAL A 159 2.42 -12.57 -26.74
N GLU A 160 2.25 -13.55 -27.61
CA GLU A 160 1.47 -14.76 -27.35
C GLU A 160 2.42 -15.95 -27.34
N TYR A 161 2.42 -16.70 -26.25
CA TYR A 161 3.17 -17.94 -26.14
C TYR A 161 2.22 -19.08 -26.45
N GLY A 162 2.43 -19.76 -27.58
CA GLY A 162 1.64 -20.94 -27.95
C GLY A 162 1.80 -22.05 -26.92
N GLY A 163 0.69 -22.69 -26.55
CA GLY A 163 0.66 -23.90 -25.73
C GLY A 163 1.01 -25.17 -26.51
#